data_AF-A0A1X7SQM4-F1
#
_entry.id   AF-A0A1X7SQM4-F1
#
_cell.length_a   1.000
_cell.length_b   1.000
_cell.length_c   1.000
_cell.angle_alpha   90.00
_cell.angle_beta   90.00
_cell.angle_gamma   90.00
#
_symmetry.space_group_name_H-M   'P 1'
#
loop_
_entity.id
_entity.type
_entity.pdbx_description
1 polymer ?
#
loop_
_entity_poly.entity_id
_entity_poly.type
_entity_poly.pdbx_seq_one_letter_code
_entity_poly.pdbx_strand_id
1 'polypeptide(L)'
;MFGMLSPASRGALLTASIVLFMFMGLISGYHAARMFRTLKGNEWKMAATLTAVLYPSVIFGIGFLLNFFIWGKHSSGAVPFTTMIALLFLWFGISFPLVFIGFYFGYRKQPYEHPVRTNQIPRQIPDQPWYLSPFLSSTVAGILPFGAIFVELFFILSVSEMSTCTSTVQLSYNFTYRVHITSVKVKL
;
A
#
# COMPACT_ATOMS: atom_id res chain seq x y z
N MET A 1 16.49 -3.96 18.25
CA MET A 1 16.34 -2.83 17.30
C MET A 1 15.28 -3.05 16.21
N PHE A 2 14.61 -4.21 16.10
CA PHE A 2 13.32 -4.30 15.39
C PHE A 2 12.16 -4.46 16.37
N GLY A 3 11.79 -3.34 17.02
CA GLY A 3 10.60 -3.24 17.87
C GLY A 3 9.29 -3.07 17.08
N MET A 4 9.35 -2.96 15.74
CA MET A 4 8.17 -2.82 14.87
C MET A 4 7.33 -4.11 14.74
N LEU A 5 7.90 -5.25 15.11
CA LEU A 5 7.19 -6.53 15.25
C LEU A 5 6.81 -6.82 16.71
N SER A 6 7.08 -5.89 17.64
CA SER A 6 6.66 -6.05 19.02
C SER A 6 5.14 -5.95 19.10
N PRO A 7 4.45 -6.91 19.76
CA PRO A 7 2.98 -6.93 19.88
C PRO A 7 2.38 -5.69 20.56
N ALA A 8 3.23 -4.83 21.15
CA ALA A 8 2.86 -3.57 21.78
C ALA A 8 2.71 -2.38 20.80
N SER A 9 3.10 -2.50 19.53
CA SER A 9 3.10 -1.39 18.55
C SER A 9 2.05 -1.57 17.43
N ARG A 10 0.78 -1.76 17.82
CA ARG A 10 -0.35 -2.09 16.91
C ARG A 10 -0.52 -1.19 15.68
N GLY A 11 0.02 0.03 15.68
CA GLY A 11 -0.02 0.97 14.54
C GLY A 11 1.28 1.15 13.77
N ALA A 12 2.39 0.53 14.20
CA ALA A 12 3.71 0.76 13.59
C ALA A 12 3.81 0.21 12.17
N LEU A 13 3.25 -0.98 11.92
CA LEU A 13 3.20 -1.60 10.58
C LEU A 13 2.40 -0.74 9.59
N LEU A 14 1.23 -0.25 10.00
CA LEU A 14 0.40 0.64 9.16
C LEU A 14 1.10 1.97 8.86
N THR A 15 1.79 2.55 9.86
CA THR A 15 2.53 3.80 9.65
C THR A 15 3.74 3.57 8.74
N ALA A 16 4.45 2.46 8.93
CA ALA A 16 5.59 2.09 8.09
C ALA A 16 5.18 1.82 6.63
N SER A 17 4.03 1.17 6.40
CA SER A 17 3.54 0.92 5.04
C SER A 17 3.15 2.21 4.32
N ILE A 18 2.54 3.17 5.01
CA ILE A 18 2.23 4.50 4.45
C ILE A 18 3.53 5.22 4.07
N VAL A 19 4.53 5.23 4.94
CA VAL A 19 5.82 5.89 4.67
C VAL A 19 6.54 5.20 3.51
N LEU A 20 6.57 3.87 3.48
CA LEU A 20 7.18 3.10 2.39
C LEU A 20 6.48 3.39 1.05
N PHE A 21 5.15 3.41 1.05
CA PHE A 21 4.34 3.76 -0.13
C PHE A 21 4.74 5.14 -0.69
N MET A 22 4.96 6.11 0.19
CA MET A 22 5.33 7.47 -0.21
C MET A 22 6.70 7.52 -0.90
N PHE A 23 7.70 6.82 -0.35
CA PHE A 23 9.04 6.75 -0.95
C PHE A 23 9.06 5.94 -2.26
N MET A 24 8.24 4.89 -2.35
CA MET A 24 8.07 4.12 -3.59
C MET A 24 7.45 4.94 -4.73
N GLY A 25 6.84 6.10 -4.43
CA GLY A 25 6.39 7.06 -5.43
C GLY A 25 7.50 7.48 -6.42
N LEU A 26 8.73 7.66 -5.95
CA LEU A 26 9.87 8.01 -6.81
C LEU A 26 10.18 6.89 -7.83
N ILE A 27 10.23 5.65 -7.36
CA ILE A 27 10.54 4.46 -8.18
C ILE A 27 9.41 4.21 -9.18
N SER A 28 8.17 4.29 -8.71
CA SER A 28 6.97 4.21 -9.56
C SER A 28 7.00 5.24 -10.68
N GLY A 29 7.23 6.52 -10.35
CA GLY A 29 7.35 7.60 -11.32
C GLY A 29 8.45 7.35 -12.35
N TYR A 30 9.62 6.89 -11.91
CA TYR A 30 10.75 6.60 -12.79
C TYR A 30 10.44 5.50 -13.84
N HIS A 31 9.87 4.37 -13.39
CA HIS A 31 9.52 3.27 -14.28
C HIS A 31 8.35 3.63 -15.20
N ALA A 32 7.33 4.33 -14.68
CA ALA A 32 6.22 4.82 -15.47
C ALA A 32 6.68 5.77 -16.59
N ALA A 33 7.63 6.66 -16.31
CA ALA A 33 8.16 7.58 -17.31
C ALA A 33 8.97 6.90 -18.41
N ARG A 34 9.79 5.90 -18.05
CA ARG A 34 10.52 5.09 -19.04
C ARG A 34 9.56 4.33 -19.96
N MET A 35 8.52 3.74 -19.37
CA MET A 35 7.46 3.08 -20.14
C MET A 35 6.71 4.08 -21.03
N PHE A 36 6.32 5.24 -20.51
CA PHE A 36 5.64 6.26 -21.29
C PHE A 36 6.48 6.74 -22.48
N ARG A 37 7.80 6.85 -22.30
CA ARG A 37 8.74 7.19 -23.38
C ARG A 37 8.86 6.06 -24.42
N THR A 38 8.84 4.79 -24.02
CA THR A 38 8.82 3.66 -25.00
C THR A 38 7.56 3.63 -25.85
N LEU A 39 6.44 4.05 -25.29
CA LEU A 39 5.17 4.16 -26.00
C LEU A 39 5.09 5.42 -26.88
N LYS A 40 6.18 6.18 -27.01
CA LYS A 40 6.27 7.44 -27.78
C LYS A 40 5.26 8.51 -27.30
N GLY A 41 4.93 8.50 -26.00
CA GLY A 41 4.07 9.52 -25.41
C GLY A 41 4.77 10.88 -25.32
N ASN A 42 4.10 11.94 -25.78
CA ASN A 42 4.66 13.30 -25.83
C ASN A 42 4.34 14.12 -24.57
N GLU A 43 3.14 13.92 -24.00
CA GLU A 43 2.60 14.69 -22.87
C GLU A 43 3.01 14.11 -21.50
N TRP A 44 4.28 14.29 -21.14
CA TRP A 44 4.85 13.72 -19.92
C TRP A 44 4.22 14.28 -18.63
N LYS A 45 3.74 15.53 -18.63
CA LYS A 45 3.13 16.16 -17.44
C LYS A 45 1.78 15.54 -17.09
N MET A 46 0.95 15.27 -18.09
CA MET A 46 -0.35 14.62 -17.90
C MET A 46 -0.16 13.18 -17.43
N ALA A 47 0.79 12.46 -18.03
CA ALA A 47 1.14 11.09 -17.63
C ALA A 47 1.70 11.03 -16.19
N ALA A 48 2.54 11.98 -15.79
CA ALA A 48 3.04 12.09 -14.42
C ALA A 48 1.90 12.35 -13.42
N THR A 49 0.99 13.27 -13.75
CA THR A 49 -0.18 13.60 -12.92
C THR A 49 -1.12 12.41 -12.76
N LEU A 50 -1.40 11.69 -13.85
CA LEU A 50 -2.23 10.50 -13.83
C LEU A 50 -1.59 9.40 -12.96
N THR A 51 -0.28 9.18 -13.10
CA THR A 51 0.46 8.21 -12.28
C THR A 51 0.40 8.55 -10.79
N ALA A 52 0.52 9.83 -10.44
CA ALA A 52 0.49 10.30 -9.06
C ALA A 52 -0.91 10.25 -8.43
N VAL A 53 -1.97 10.38 -9.24
CA VAL A 53 -3.33 10.57 -8.73
C VAL A 53 -4.23 9.35 -8.83
N LEU A 54 -4.08 8.53 -9.88
CA LEU A 54 -5.03 7.46 -10.20
C LEU A 54 -5.19 6.45 -9.06
N TYR A 55 -4.08 5.91 -8.55
CA TYR A 55 -4.16 4.88 -7.50
C TYR A 55 -4.63 5.45 -6.15
N PRO A 56 -4.02 6.52 -5.59
CA PRO A 56 -4.43 7.01 -4.28
C PRO A 56 -5.86 7.58 -4.27
N SER A 57 -6.33 8.17 -5.38
CA SER A 57 -7.71 8.68 -5.48
C SER A 57 -8.75 7.57 -5.41
N VAL A 58 -8.52 6.43 -6.07
CA VAL A 58 -9.42 5.27 -6.00
C VAL A 58 -9.49 4.71 -4.58
N ILE A 59 -8.34 4.53 -3.94
CA ILE A 59 -8.29 4.02 -2.55
C ILE A 59 -8.95 4.99 -1.57
N PHE A 60 -8.68 6.29 -1.71
CA PHE A 60 -9.27 7.32 -0.87
C PHE A 60 -10.78 7.42 -1.09
N GLY A 61 -11.26 7.31 -2.33
CA GLY A 61 -12.68 7.32 -2.66
C GLY A 61 -13.43 6.14 -2.05
N ILE A 62 -12.91 4.93 -2.21
CA ILE A 62 -13.49 3.72 -1.58
C ILE A 62 -13.47 3.86 -0.05
N GLY A 63 -12.34 4.29 0.52
CA GLY A 63 -12.19 4.49 1.95
C GLY A 63 -13.18 5.54 2.50
N PHE A 64 -13.38 6.65 1.79
CA PHE A 64 -14.34 7.67 2.17
C PHE A 64 -15.78 7.18 2.12
N LEU A 65 -16.15 6.45 1.05
CA LEU A 65 -17.49 5.85 0.93
C LEU A 65 -17.76 4.85 2.06
N LEU A 66 -16.80 3.97 2.36
CA LEU A 66 -16.92 3.02 3.47
C LEU A 66 -16.98 3.77 4.82
N ASN A 67 -16.15 4.79 5.01
CA ASN A 67 -16.14 5.60 6.23
C ASN A 67 -17.49 6.32 6.45
N PHE A 68 -18.15 6.75 5.38
CA PHE A 68 -19.48 7.35 5.44
C PHE A 68 -20.53 6.36 5.99
N PHE A 69 -20.50 5.10 5.58
CA PHE A 69 -21.39 4.06 6.13
C PHE A 69 -21.09 3.77 7.62
N ILE A 70 -19.80 3.76 8.00
CA ILE A 70 -19.36 3.51 9.38
C ILE A 70 -19.81 4.63 10.33
N TRP A 71 -19.73 5.89 9.88
CA TRP A 71 -20.28 7.03 10.61
C TRP A 71 -21.78 6.91 10.85
N GLY A 72 -22.55 6.47 9.85
CA GLY A 72 -23.99 6.21 10.02
C GLY A 72 -24.30 5.19 11.12
N LYS A 73 -23.42 4.21 11.32
CA LYS A 73 -23.54 3.18 12.37
C LYS A 73 -22.94 3.59 13.72
N HIS A 74 -22.41 4.80 13.86
CA HIS A 74 -21.76 5.29 15.10
C HIS A 74 -20.71 4.31 15.64
N SER A 75 -20.00 3.62 14.74
CA SER A 75 -19.00 2.63 15.13
C SER A 75 -17.70 3.31 15.53
N SER A 76 -17.04 2.78 16.56
CA SER A 76 -15.71 3.19 17.02
C SER A 76 -14.58 2.90 16.01
N GLY A 77 -14.87 2.17 14.92
CA GLY A 77 -13.96 1.99 13.78
C GLY A 77 -13.96 3.15 12.78
N ALA A 78 -14.72 4.21 13.05
CA ALA A 78 -14.79 5.41 12.23
C ALA A 78 -13.43 6.14 12.15
N VAL A 79 -12.97 6.40 10.94
CA VAL A 79 -11.79 7.24 10.70
C VAL A 79 -12.18 8.69 10.99
N PRO A 80 -11.50 9.39 11.91
CA PRO A 80 -11.82 10.78 12.23
C PRO A 80 -11.50 11.70 11.05
N PHE A 81 -12.28 12.76 10.88
CA PHE A 81 -12.11 13.68 9.75
C PHE A 81 -10.69 14.28 9.66
N THR A 82 -10.04 14.52 10.80
CA THR A 82 -8.66 15.03 10.87
C THR A 82 -7.65 14.11 10.19
N THR A 83 -7.76 12.79 10.35
CA THR A 83 -6.81 11.86 9.73
C THR A 83 -7.02 11.76 8.23
N MET A 84 -8.26 11.91 7.75
CA MET A 84 -8.54 12.01 6.32
C MET A 84 -7.85 13.22 5.68
N ILE A 85 -7.94 14.39 6.32
CA ILE A 85 -7.23 15.59 5.87
C ILE A 85 -5.72 15.40 5.94
N ALA A 86 -5.20 14.81 7.02
CA ALA A 86 -3.77 14.54 7.15
C ALA A 86 -3.24 13.64 6.01
N LEU A 87 -4.01 12.60 5.63
CA LEU A 87 -3.66 11.72 4.50
C LEU A 87 -3.66 12.46 3.16
N LEU A 88 -4.61 13.39 2.94
CA LEU A 88 -4.62 14.24 1.75
C LEU A 88 -3.37 15.14 1.69
N PHE A 89 -3.02 15.80 2.78
CA PHE A 89 -1.80 16.63 2.84
C PHE A 89 -0.53 15.80 2.65
N LEU A 90 -0.49 14.60 3.22
CA LEU A 90 0.63 13.69 3.07
C LEU A 90 0.80 13.25 1.59
N TRP A 91 -0.32 12.94 0.93
CA TRP A 91 -0.34 12.58 -0.49
C TRP A 91 0.08 13.72 -1.40
N PHE A 92 -0.56 14.89 -1.32
CA PHE A 92 -0.23 16.03 -2.19
C PHE A 92 1.09 16.71 -1.81
N GLY A 93 1.47 16.71 -0.53
CA GLY A 93 2.65 17.40 -0.03
C GLY A 93 3.95 16.64 -0.26
N ILE A 94 3.93 15.31 -0.29
CA ILE A 94 5.16 14.51 -0.41
C ILE A 94 5.07 13.48 -1.54
N SER A 95 4.03 12.63 -1.57
CA SER A 95 3.96 11.57 -2.60
C SER A 95 3.87 12.13 -4.02
N PHE A 96 2.97 13.10 -4.24
CA PHE A 96 2.78 13.73 -5.53
C PHE A 96 4.07 14.35 -6.10
N PRO A 97 4.81 15.22 -5.37
CA PRO A 97 6.07 15.74 -5.88
C PRO A 97 7.14 14.67 -6.05
N LEU A 98 7.22 13.66 -5.18
CA LEU A 98 8.18 12.55 -5.35
C LEU A 98 7.94 11.78 -6.65
N VAL A 99 6.69 11.47 -6.98
CA VAL A 99 6.33 10.82 -8.25
C VAL A 99 6.73 11.70 -9.42
N PHE A 100 6.46 13.01 -9.35
CA PHE A 100 6.82 13.96 -10.40
C PHE A 100 8.34 14.03 -10.65
N ILE A 101 9.12 14.06 -9.57
CA ILE A 101 10.60 14.04 -9.61
C ILE A 101 11.08 12.73 -10.26
N GLY A 102 10.58 11.59 -9.79
CA GLY A 102 10.92 10.28 -10.36
C GLY A 102 10.59 10.20 -11.85
N PHE A 103 9.41 10.69 -12.22
CA PHE A 103 8.93 10.72 -13.60
C PHE A 103 9.82 11.60 -14.48
N TYR A 104 10.19 12.79 -14.01
CA TYR A 104 11.08 13.69 -14.73
C TYR A 104 12.46 13.05 -15.03
N PHE A 105 13.06 12.38 -14.04
CA PHE A 105 14.33 11.67 -14.24
C PHE A 105 14.18 10.46 -15.17
N GLY A 106 13.09 9.71 -15.05
CA GLY A 106 12.82 8.56 -15.91
C GLY A 106 12.57 8.96 -17.36
N TYR A 107 11.85 10.06 -17.59
CA TYR A 107 11.54 10.55 -18.94
C TYR A 107 12.79 11.01 -19.69
N ARG A 108 13.85 11.44 -18.99
CA ARG A 108 15.13 11.82 -19.60
C ARG A 108 16.00 10.63 -19.99
N LYS A 109 15.78 9.45 -19.38
CA LYS A 109 16.52 8.23 -19.69
C LYS A 109 16.05 7.62 -21.02
N GLN A 110 16.93 6.85 -21.65
CA GLN A 110 16.60 6.20 -22.91
C GLN A 110 15.44 5.21 -22.75
N PRO A 111 14.57 5.10 -23.78
CA PRO A 111 13.54 4.06 -23.85
C PRO A 111 14.15 2.66 -23.72
N TYR A 112 13.35 1.69 -23.28
CA TYR A 112 13.72 0.29 -23.36
C TYR A 112 13.90 -0.12 -24.83
N GLU A 113 14.97 -0.86 -25.11
CA GLU A 113 15.20 -1.42 -26.44
C GLU A 113 14.21 -2.55 -26.69
N HIS A 114 13.49 -2.47 -27.82
CA HIS A 114 12.64 -3.57 -28.24
C HIS A 114 13.51 -4.71 -28.78
N PRO A 115 13.26 -5.97 -28.39
CA PRO A 115 14.10 -7.11 -28.77
C PRO A 115 14.07 -7.41 -30.28
N VAL A 116 13.18 -6.76 -31.02
CA VAL A 116 13.02 -6.93 -32.46
C VAL A 116 13.05 -5.57 -33.13
N ARG A 117 13.82 -5.46 -34.22
CA ARG A 117 13.78 -4.27 -35.07
C ARG A 117 12.41 -4.16 -35.73
N THR A 118 11.73 -3.04 -35.48
CA THR A 118 10.44 -2.75 -36.12
C THR A 118 10.67 -2.49 -37.60
N ASN A 119 10.00 -3.25 -38.47
CA ASN A 119 10.00 -2.99 -39.90
C ASN A 119 9.12 -1.75 -40.19
N GLN A 120 9.47 -0.92 -41.17
CA GLN A 120 8.75 0.34 -41.44
C GLN A 120 7.36 0.11 -42.03
N ILE A 121 7.11 -1.07 -42.61
CA ILE A 121 5.80 -1.47 -43.11
C ILE A 121 4.98 -2.02 -41.93
N PRO A 122 3.87 -1.37 -41.52
CA PRO A 122 3.04 -1.86 -40.43
C PRO A 122 2.43 -3.20 -40.84
N ARG A 123 2.75 -4.23 -40.06
CA ARG A 123 2.16 -5.57 -40.24
C ARG A 123 0.70 -5.51 -39.79
N GLN A 124 -0.18 -6.26 -40.44
CA GLN A 124 -1.55 -6.43 -39.94
C GLN A 124 -1.50 -7.03 -38.53
N ILE A 125 -2.07 -6.31 -37.56
CA ILE A 125 -2.18 -6.77 -36.17
C ILE A 125 -3.37 -7.73 -36.13
N PRO A 126 -3.22 -8.98 -35.65
CA PRO A 126 -4.35 -9.89 -35.50
C PRO A 126 -5.38 -9.29 -34.53
N ASP A 127 -6.66 -9.59 -34.73
CA ASP A 127 -7.71 -9.12 -33.84
C ASP A 127 -7.44 -9.58 -32.39
N GLN A 128 -7.40 -8.63 -31.47
CA GLN A 128 -7.12 -8.89 -30.06
C GLN A 128 -8.25 -9.74 -29.46
N PRO A 129 -7.97 -10.95 -28.94
CA PRO A 129 -8.96 -11.73 -28.21
C PRO A 129 -9.49 -10.96 -27.00
N TRP A 130 -10.77 -11.16 -26.65
CA TRP A 130 -11.45 -10.43 -25.57
C TRP A 130 -10.70 -10.50 -24.22
N TYR A 131 -10.04 -11.63 -23.94
CA TYR A 131 -9.31 -11.86 -22.68
C TYR A 131 -7.96 -11.12 -22.60
N LEU A 132 -7.44 -10.62 -23.74
CA LEU A 132 -6.22 -9.81 -23.81
C LEU A 132 -6.53 -8.31 -23.87
N SER A 133 -7.76 -7.90 -23.59
CA SER A 133 -8.08 -6.47 -23.46
C SER A 133 -7.21 -5.83 -22.35
N PRO A 134 -6.69 -4.61 -22.55
CA PRO A 134 -5.74 -3.98 -21.64
C PRO A 134 -6.32 -3.80 -20.22
N PHE A 135 -7.63 -3.60 -20.13
CA PHE A 135 -8.35 -3.49 -18.86
C PHE A 135 -8.38 -4.82 -18.10
N LEU A 136 -8.79 -5.92 -18.74
CA LEU A 136 -8.86 -7.23 -18.09
C LEU A 136 -7.47 -7.74 -17.74
N SER A 137 -6.51 -7.59 -18.67
CA SER A 137 -5.13 -8.02 -18.46
C SER A 137 -4.47 -7.28 -17.29
N SER A 138 -4.66 -5.96 -17.16
CA SER A 138 -4.13 -5.18 -16.04
C SER A 138 -4.75 -5.59 -14.70
N THR A 139 -6.05 -5.90 -14.69
CA THR A 139 -6.77 -6.30 -13.47
C THR A 139 -6.32 -7.68 -12.99
N VAL A 140 -6.27 -8.66 -13.89
CA VAL A 140 -5.81 -10.03 -13.56
C VAL A 140 -4.34 -10.02 -13.11
N ALA A 141 -3.48 -9.25 -13.78
CA ALA A 141 -2.08 -9.10 -13.40
C ALA A 141 -1.90 -8.44 -12.01
N GLY A 142 -2.83 -7.58 -11.58
CA GLY A 142 -2.80 -6.94 -10.26
C GLY A 142 -3.33 -7.80 -9.12
N ILE A 143 -4.34 -8.65 -9.38
CA ILE A 143 -4.96 -9.50 -8.34
C ILE A 143 -3.97 -10.56 -7.82
N LEU A 144 -3.13 -11.13 -8.69
CA LEU A 144 -2.16 -12.16 -8.30
C LEU A 144 -1.13 -11.68 -7.25
N PRO A 145 -0.37 -10.59 -7.48
CA PRO A 145 0.57 -10.07 -6.47
C PRO A 145 -0.16 -9.52 -5.24
N PHE A 146 -1.37 -8.97 -5.39
CA PHE A 146 -2.18 -8.53 -4.25
C PHE A 146 -2.55 -9.70 -3.34
N GLY A 147 -3.05 -10.80 -3.90
CA GLY A 147 -3.42 -11.99 -3.14
C GLY A 147 -2.23 -12.61 -2.39
N ALA A 148 -1.07 -12.69 -3.05
CA ALA A 148 0.15 -13.19 -2.42
C ALA A 148 0.56 -12.37 -1.18
N ILE A 149 0.58 -11.03 -1.30
CA ILE A 149 0.93 -10.15 -0.18
C ILE A 149 -0.16 -10.15 0.91
N PHE A 150 -1.43 -10.19 0.52
CA PHE A 150 -2.56 -10.18 1.45
C PHE A 150 -2.54 -11.39 2.40
N VAL A 151 -2.29 -12.59 1.87
CA VAL A 151 -2.21 -13.82 2.67
C VAL A 151 -1.05 -13.73 3.68
N GLU A 152 0.12 -13.29 3.24
CA GLU A 152 1.28 -13.10 4.12
C GLU A 152 1.01 -12.08 5.24
N LEU A 153 0.43 -10.92 4.90
CA LEU A 153 0.07 -9.90 5.88
C LEU A 153 -1.00 -10.40 6.86
N PHE A 154 -1.98 -11.17 6.39
CA PHE A 154 -3.01 -11.76 7.25
C PHE A 154 -2.39 -12.73 8.27
N PHE A 155 -1.45 -13.58 7.86
CA PHE A 155 -0.76 -14.47 8.77
C PHE A 155 0.06 -13.70 9.81
N ILE A 156 0.82 -12.68 9.39
CA ILE A 156 1.64 -11.85 10.29
C ILE A 156 0.76 -11.16 11.34
N LEU A 157 -0.34 -10.54 10.91
CA LEU A 157 -1.25 -9.83 11.82
C LEU A 157 -1.94 -10.80 12.79
N SER A 158 -2.43 -11.94 12.29
CA SER A 158 -3.09 -12.97 13.11
C SER A 158 -2.16 -13.54 14.19
N VAL A 159 -0.90 -13.82 13.84
CA VAL A 159 0.10 -14.30 14.81
C VAL A 159 0.42 -13.23 15.86
N SER A 160 0.56 -11.96 15.45
CA SER A 160 0.88 -10.87 16.37
C SER A 160 -0.20 -10.62 17.44
N GLU A 161 -1.48 -10.76 17.07
CA GLU A 161 -2.60 -10.67 18.00
C GLU A 161 -2.63 -11.86 18.96
N MET A 162 -2.42 -13.08 18.46
CA MET A 162 -2.35 -14.29 19.28
C MET A 162 -1.18 -14.24 20.28
N SER A 163 -0.01 -13.74 19.87
CA SER A 163 1.16 -13.57 20.75
C SER A 163 0.94 -12.52 21.83
N THR A 164 0.23 -11.42 21.53
CA THR A 164 -0.16 -10.43 22.55
C THR A 164 -1.08 -11.07 23.58
N CYS A 165 -2.10 -11.80 23.12
CA CYS A 165 -3.09 -12.43 23.97
C CYS A 165 -2.43 -13.47 24.91
N THR A 166 -1.55 -14.31 24.36
CA THR A 166 -0.78 -15.30 25.12
C THR A 166 0.12 -14.64 26.17
N SER A 167 0.77 -13.53 25.82
CA SER A 167 1.65 -12.80 26.74
C SER A 167 0.86 -12.12 27.88
N THR A 168 -0.30 -11.54 27.59
CA THR A 168 -1.18 -10.96 28.62
C THR A 168 -1.80 -12.02 29.52
N VAL A 169 -2.16 -13.18 28.97
CA VAL A 169 -2.68 -14.30 29.75
C VAL A 169 -1.58 -14.85 30.66
N GLN A 170 -0.37 -15.07 30.15
CA GLN A 170 0.78 -15.52 30.94
C GLN A 170 1.16 -14.53 32.05
N LEU A 171 1.10 -13.22 31.79
CA LEU A 171 1.31 -12.17 32.80
C LEU A 171 0.20 -12.15 33.86
N SER A 172 -1.08 -12.27 33.47
CA SER A 172 -2.20 -12.39 34.40
C SER A 172 -2.11 -13.63 35.28
N TYR A 173 -1.71 -14.77 34.72
CA TYR A 173 -1.43 -15.98 35.50
C TYR A 173 -0.27 -15.74 36.46
N ASN A 174 0.89 -15.27 36.00
CA ASN A 174 2.05 -15.01 36.86
C ASN A 174 1.77 -13.97 37.96
N PHE A 175 0.95 -12.95 37.67
CA PHE A 175 0.52 -11.96 38.65
C PHE A 175 -0.41 -12.60 39.69
N THR A 176 -1.39 -13.40 39.26
CA THR A 176 -2.30 -14.12 40.16
C THR A 176 -1.55 -15.11 41.06
N TYR A 177 -0.60 -15.88 40.50
CA TYR A 177 0.26 -16.78 41.27
C TYR A 177 1.13 -16.02 42.27
N ARG A 178 1.72 -14.88 41.89
CA ARG A 178 2.48 -14.04 42.84
C ARG A 178 1.62 -13.48 43.96
N VAL A 179 0.45 -12.92 43.66
CA VAL A 179 -0.48 -12.37 44.67
C VAL A 179 -0.98 -13.47 45.62
N HIS A 180 -1.23 -14.68 45.10
CA HIS A 180 -1.66 -15.80 45.92
C HIS A 180 -0.54 -16.29 46.87
N ILE A 181 0.71 -16.37 46.40
CA ILE A 181 1.87 -16.75 47.22
C ILE A 181 2.17 -15.67 48.29
N THR A 182 2.07 -14.39 47.95
CA THR A 182 2.29 -13.30 48.91
C THR A 182 1.17 -13.25 49.96
N SER A 183 -0.08 -13.52 49.59
CA SER A 183 -1.21 -13.60 50.54
C SER A 183 -1.11 -14.78 51.51
N VAL A 184 -0.51 -15.91 51.10
CA VAL A 184 -0.27 -17.07 51.97
C VAL A 184 0.89 -16.81 52.94
N LYS A 185 1.92 -16.07 52.52
CA LYS A 185 3.06 -15.70 53.38
C LYS A 185 2.75 -14.66 54.46
N VAL A 186 1.69 -13.86 54.31
CA VAL A 186 1.29 -12.81 55.27
C VAL A 186 0.31 -13.35 56.34
N LYS A 187 -0.22 -14.57 56.15
CA LYS A 187 -1.14 -15.25 57.08
C LYS A 187 -0.45 -16.26 58.01
N LEU A 188 0.89 -16.35 57.95
CA LEU A 188 1.77 -17.11 58.83
C LEU A 188 2.65 -16.12 59.61
#